data_AF-A0A3N5TSB6-F1
#
_entry.id   AF-A0A3N5TSB6-F1
#
_cell.length_a   1.000
_cell.length_b   1.000
_cell.length_c   1.000
_cell.angle_alpha   90.00
_cell.angle_beta   90.00
_cell.angle_gamma   90.00
#
_symmetry.space_group_name_H-M   'P 1'
#
loop_
_entity.id
_entity.type
_entity.pdbx_description
1 polymer ?
#
loop_
_entity_poly.entity_id
_entity_poly.type
_entity_poly.pdbx_seq_one_letter_code
_entity_poly.pdbx_strand_id
1 'polypeptide(L)'
;MEQQLLKLADAARLGLQQISTLNDLEQFRVEYLGRKGRFSVIMRGLGTAPIEDRPRIGQQANRVKAEIEELFQQRLKELEKTRTAAATSGPDLSLPGRCPVPGRLHPVSQVMRETCAIFEALGFSVAEGPDVELDYYNFEALNIPPHHPARDMNDTFYFNDSLLLRTHTSPMQARIMETRQPPLRVIAPGKVYRCDSDIT
;
A
#
# COMPACT_ATOMS: atom_id res chain seq x y z
N MET A 1 -27.36 -27.71 -56.38
CA MET A 1 -26.86 -27.72 -54.98
C MET A 1 -25.43 -27.18 -54.87
N GLU A 2 -24.48 -27.66 -55.65
CA GLU A 2 -23.08 -27.21 -55.59
C GLU A 2 -22.90 -25.69 -55.78
N GLN A 3 -23.54 -25.09 -56.79
CA GLN A 3 -23.53 -23.64 -56.99
C GLN A 3 -24.17 -22.85 -55.84
N GLN A 4 -25.16 -23.42 -55.14
CA GLN A 4 -25.80 -22.78 -53.98
C GLN A 4 -24.88 -22.82 -52.75
N LEU A 5 -24.10 -23.90 -52.60
CA LEU A 5 -23.11 -24.03 -51.54
C LEU A 5 -21.95 -23.04 -51.71
N LEU A 6 -21.46 -22.86 -52.94
CA LEU A 6 -20.41 -21.88 -53.24
C LEU A 6 -20.89 -20.44 -53.01
N LYS A 7 -22.10 -20.09 -53.48
CA LYS A 7 -22.69 -18.77 -53.21
C LYS A 7 -22.87 -18.51 -51.71
N LEU A 8 -23.27 -19.54 -50.94
CA LEU A 8 -23.40 -19.42 -49.49
C LEU A 8 -22.03 -19.25 -48.81
N ALA A 9 -21.00 -19.94 -49.29
CA ALA A 9 -19.63 -19.82 -48.80
C ALA A 9 -19.09 -18.40 -49.01
N ASP A 10 -19.27 -17.82 -50.20
CA ASP A 10 -18.79 -16.47 -50.49
C ASP A 10 -19.54 -15.40 -49.70
N ALA A 11 -20.86 -15.55 -49.53
CA ALA A 11 -21.64 -14.68 -48.65
C ALA A 11 -21.20 -14.79 -47.18
N ALA A 12 -20.87 -16.00 -46.71
CA ALA A 12 -20.37 -16.24 -45.36
C ALA A 12 -18.98 -15.62 -45.15
N ARG A 13 -18.07 -15.72 -46.12
CA ARG A 13 -16.74 -15.09 -46.09
C ARG A 13 -16.83 -13.57 -46.03
N LEU A 14 -17.66 -12.95 -46.88
CA LEU A 14 -17.88 -11.51 -46.87
C LEU A 14 -18.53 -11.04 -45.57
N GLY A 15 -19.52 -11.79 -45.07
CA GLY A 15 -20.17 -11.50 -43.78
C GLY A 15 -19.17 -11.50 -42.63
N LEU A 16 -18.29 -12.50 -42.55
CA LEU A 16 -17.24 -12.57 -41.51
C LEU A 16 -16.27 -11.39 -41.55
N GLN A 17 -15.94 -10.88 -42.73
CA GLN A 17 -15.05 -9.72 -42.89
C GLN A 17 -15.70 -8.41 -42.41
N GLN A 18 -17.02 -8.29 -42.51
CA GLN A 18 -17.76 -7.08 -42.14
C GLN A 18 -18.12 -7.00 -40.64
N ILE A 19 -18.07 -8.13 -39.94
CA ILE A 19 -18.41 -8.20 -38.51
C ILE A 19 -17.35 -7.50 -37.67
N SER A 20 -17.79 -6.52 -36.88
CA SER A 20 -16.93 -5.70 -36.00
C SER A 20 -17.22 -5.89 -34.51
N THR A 21 -18.30 -6.57 -34.15
CA THR A 21 -18.67 -6.80 -32.74
C THR A 21 -18.87 -8.28 -32.42
N LEU A 22 -18.68 -8.65 -31.15
CA LEU A 22 -18.91 -10.02 -30.66
C LEU A 22 -20.39 -10.43 -30.78
N ASN A 23 -21.31 -9.48 -30.68
CA ASN A 23 -22.74 -9.73 -30.82
C ASN A 23 -23.10 -10.11 -32.26
N ASP A 24 -22.55 -9.38 -33.24
CA ASP A 24 -22.75 -9.67 -34.66
C ASP A 24 -22.08 -11.00 -35.06
N LEU A 25 -20.94 -11.33 -34.43
CA LEU A 25 -20.28 -12.63 -34.62
C LEU A 25 -21.16 -13.79 -34.12
N GLU A 26 -21.81 -13.64 -32.98
CA GLU A 26 -22.72 -14.67 -32.45
C GLU A 26 -23.99 -14.80 -33.30
N GLN A 27 -24.54 -13.70 -33.81
CA GLN A 27 -25.65 -13.74 -34.78
C GLN A 27 -25.26 -14.50 -36.05
N PHE A 28 -24.07 -14.23 -36.58
CA PHE A 28 -23.53 -14.97 -37.71
C PHE A 28 -23.39 -16.47 -37.43
N ARG A 29 -22.91 -16.85 -36.24
CA ARG A 29 -22.81 -18.26 -35.82
C ARG A 29 -24.17 -18.95 -35.86
N VAL A 30 -25.21 -18.30 -35.33
CA VAL A 30 -26.57 -18.85 -35.29
C VAL A 30 -27.15 -18.97 -36.70
N GLU A 31 -26.98 -17.95 -37.53
CA GLU A 31 -27.53 -17.90 -38.89
C GLU A 31 -26.88 -18.89 -39.86
N TYR A 32 -25.55 -19.00 -39.85
CA TYR A 32 -24.81 -19.81 -40.82
C TYR A 32 -24.46 -21.21 -40.27
N LEU A 33 -23.87 -21.28 -39.07
CA LEU A 33 -23.31 -22.51 -38.48
C LEU A 33 -24.24 -23.21 -37.48
N GLY A 34 -25.36 -22.59 -37.11
CA GLY A 34 -26.30 -23.14 -36.13
C GLY A 34 -26.96 -24.45 -36.55
N ARG A 35 -27.59 -25.15 -35.60
CA ARG A 35 -28.31 -26.42 -35.87
C ARG A 35 -29.42 -26.28 -36.92
N LYS A 36 -30.03 -25.10 -37.02
CA LYS A 36 -31.01 -24.71 -38.07
C LYS A 36 -30.43 -23.71 -39.09
N GLY A 37 -29.12 -23.48 -39.07
CA GLY A 37 -28.46 -22.50 -39.91
C GLY A 37 -28.42 -22.89 -41.38
N ARG A 38 -28.06 -21.92 -42.22
CA ARG A 38 -28.06 -22.06 -43.69
C ARG A 38 -27.23 -23.26 -44.18
N PHE A 39 -26.08 -23.55 -43.56
CA PHE A 39 -25.28 -24.74 -43.89
C PHE A 39 -25.96 -26.05 -43.47
N SER A 40 -26.62 -26.11 -42.31
CA SER A 40 -27.35 -27.29 -41.84
C SER A 40 -28.59 -27.60 -42.70
N VAL A 41 -29.23 -26.58 -43.28
CA VAL A 41 -30.35 -26.75 -44.22
C VAL A 41 -29.86 -27.36 -45.54
N ILE A 42 -28.76 -26.86 -46.11
CA ILE A 42 -28.17 -27.42 -47.33
C ILE A 42 -27.69 -28.86 -47.10
N MET A 43 -27.09 -29.15 -45.94
CA MET A 43 -26.64 -30.49 -45.57
C MET A 43 -27.80 -31.50 -45.45
N ARG A 44 -28.97 -31.08 -44.95
CA ARG A 44 -30.18 -31.93 -44.96
C ARG A 44 -30.74 -32.15 -46.37
N GLY A 45 -30.57 -31.17 -47.26
CA GLY A 45 -30.92 -31.26 -48.67
C GLY A 45 -30.08 -32.26 -49.47
N LEU A 46 -28.90 -32.68 -48.98
CA LEU A 46 -28.07 -33.70 -49.66
C LEU A 46 -28.78 -35.05 -49.83
N GLY A 47 -29.76 -35.36 -48.98
CA GLY A 47 -30.57 -36.58 -49.07
C GLY A 47 -31.43 -36.67 -50.33
N THR A 48 -31.65 -35.57 -51.04
CA THR A 48 -32.44 -35.53 -52.29
C THR A 48 -31.58 -35.51 -53.57
N ALA A 49 -30.25 -35.49 -53.44
CA ALA A 49 -29.33 -35.52 -54.59
C ALA A 49 -29.20 -36.94 -55.19
N PRO A 50 -28.79 -37.10 -56.47
CA PRO A 50 -28.48 -38.40 -57.08
C PRO A 50 -27.37 -39.14 -56.32
N ILE A 51 -27.49 -40.47 -56.18
CA ILE A 51 -26.58 -41.31 -55.38
C ILE A 51 -25.11 -41.18 -55.81
N GLU A 52 -24.86 -40.97 -57.11
CA GLU A 52 -23.52 -40.84 -57.69
C GLU A 52 -22.82 -39.51 -57.29
N ASP A 53 -23.58 -38.44 -57.08
CA ASP A 53 -23.05 -37.10 -56.76
C ASP A 53 -22.99 -36.81 -55.25
N ARG A 54 -23.70 -37.58 -54.43
CA ARG A 54 -23.76 -37.41 -52.96
C ARG A 54 -22.39 -37.38 -52.28
N PRO A 55 -21.43 -38.28 -52.60
CA PRO A 55 -20.12 -38.28 -51.93
C PRO A 55 -19.32 -37.02 -52.24
N ARG A 56 -19.32 -36.58 -53.51
CA ARG A 56 -18.58 -35.41 -53.99
C ARG A 56 -19.09 -34.10 -53.36
N ILE A 57 -20.41 -33.90 -53.38
CA ILE A 57 -21.05 -32.69 -52.83
C ILE A 57 -20.96 -32.69 -51.30
N GLY A 58 -21.07 -33.85 -50.64
CA GLY A 58 -20.90 -33.97 -49.18
C GLY A 58 -19.47 -33.64 -48.72
N GLN A 59 -18.45 -34.10 -49.44
CA GLN A 59 -17.05 -33.76 -49.14
C GLN A 59 -16.78 -32.26 -49.28
N GLN A 60 -17.29 -31.65 -50.36
CA GLN A 60 -17.15 -30.22 -50.61
C GLN A 60 -17.90 -29.39 -49.55
N ALA A 61 -19.07 -29.82 -49.13
CA ALA A 61 -19.85 -29.16 -48.08
C ALA A 61 -19.14 -29.19 -46.72
N ASN A 62 -18.56 -30.34 -46.35
CA ASN A 62 -17.77 -30.46 -45.12
C ASN A 62 -16.51 -29.60 -45.17
N ARG A 63 -15.82 -29.52 -46.32
CA ARG A 63 -14.64 -28.67 -46.49
C ARG A 63 -14.97 -27.19 -46.32
N VAL A 64 -16.03 -26.72 -46.98
CA VAL A 64 -16.48 -25.33 -46.86
C VAL A 64 -16.92 -25.01 -45.44
N LYS A 65 -17.63 -25.93 -44.77
CA LYS A 65 -18.04 -25.75 -43.38
C LYS A 65 -16.84 -25.60 -42.45
N ALA A 66 -15.83 -26.46 -42.59
CA ALA A 66 -14.60 -26.40 -41.80
C ALA A 66 -13.84 -25.08 -42.02
N GLU A 67 -13.75 -24.61 -43.27
CA GLU A 67 -13.13 -23.32 -43.60
C GLU A 67 -13.84 -22.14 -42.92
N ILE A 68 -15.19 -22.10 -42.97
CA ILE A 68 -15.97 -21.04 -42.33
C ILE A 68 -15.87 -21.11 -40.80
N GLU A 69 -15.82 -22.32 -40.22
CA GLU A 69 -15.56 -22.50 -38.79
C GLU A 69 -14.18 -21.99 -38.39
N GLU A 70 -13.16 -22.22 -39.21
CA GLU A 70 -11.80 -21.70 -38.97
C GLU A 70 -11.77 -20.17 -39.04
N LEU A 71 -12.35 -19.56 -40.08
CA LEU A 71 -12.45 -18.11 -40.22
C LEU A 71 -13.25 -17.47 -39.08
N PHE A 72 -14.33 -18.12 -38.63
CA PHE A 72 -15.09 -17.71 -37.45
C PHE A 72 -14.21 -17.69 -36.19
N GLN A 73 -13.43 -18.75 -35.95
CA GLN A 73 -12.53 -18.83 -34.79
C GLN A 73 -11.40 -17.80 -34.86
N GLN A 74 -10.88 -17.51 -36.06
CA GLN A 74 -9.89 -16.45 -36.26
C GLN A 74 -10.49 -15.08 -35.90
N ARG A 75 -11.69 -14.77 -36.41
CA ARG A 75 -12.38 -13.50 -36.12
C ARG A 75 -12.74 -13.35 -34.64
N LEU A 76 -13.16 -14.43 -33.99
CA LEU A 76 -13.44 -14.44 -32.54
C LEU A 76 -12.20 -14.03 -31.73
N LYS A 77 -11.05 -14.66 -32.02
CA LYS A 77 -9.78 -14.35 -31.35
C LYS A 77 -9.33 -12.91 -31.57
N GLU A 78 -9.53 -12.35 -32.76
CA GLU A 78 -9.20 -10.95 -33.06
C GLU A 78 -10.04 -9.98 -32.23
N LEU A 79 -11.36 -10.20 -32.19
CA LEU A 79 -12.28 -9.35 -31.43
C LEU A 79 -12.05 -9.45 -29.92
N GLU A 80 -11.76 -10.65 -29.40
CA GLU A 80 -11.41 -10.85 -27.99
C GLU A 80 -10.10 -10.15 -27.60
N LYS A 81 -9.05 -10.25 -28.42
CA LYS A 81 -7.77 -9.55 -28.20
C LYS A 81 -7.94 -8.04 -28.14
N THR A 82 -8.75 -7.49 -29.05
CA THR A 82 -9.03 -6.05 -29.11
C THR A 82 -9.76 -5.58 -27.85
N ARG A 83 -10.72 -6.38 -27.34
CA ARG A 83 -11.43 -6.08 -26.09
C ARG A 83 -10.51 -6.06 -24.88
N THR A 84 -9.58 -7.01 -24.77
CA THR A 84 -8.61 -7.04 -23.67
C THR A 84 -7.61 -5.90 -23.73
N ALA A 85 -7.16 -5.50 -24.93
CA ALA A 85 -6.22 -4.39 -25.10
C ALA A 85 -6.85 -3.00 -24.82
N ALA A 86 -8.17 -2.87 -24.97
CA ALA A 86 -8.90 -1.66 -24.60
C ALA A 86 -9.12 -1.53 -23.08
N ALA A 87 -9.03 -2.62 -22.32
CA ALA A 87 -9.20 -2.65 -20.86
C ALA A 87 -7.90 -2.37 -20.08
N THR A 88 -6.80 -2.06 -20.77
CA THR A 88 -5.44 -2.00 -20.20
C THR A 88 -5.04 -0.65 -19.58
N SER A 89 -5.97 0.24 -19.25
CA SER A 89 -5.68 1.25 -18.23
C SER A 89 -5.78 0.58 -16.86
N GLY A 90 -4.71 -0.10 -16.43
CA GLY A 90 -4.60 -0.58 -15.06
C GLY A 90 -4.72 0.57 -14.06
N PRO A 91 -5.03 0.28 -12.79
CA PRO A 91 -5.07 1.32 -11.77
C PRO A 91 -3.71 2.02 -11.68
N ASP A 92 -3.73 3.33 -11.46
CA ASP A 92 -2.51 4.10 -11.25
C ASP A 92 -1.88 3.68 -9.91
N LEU A 93 -0.79 2.92 -9.99
CA LEU A 93 -0.05 2.41 -8.84
C LEU A 93 0.80 3.48 -8.14
N SER A 94 0.90 4.70 -8.70
CA SER A 94 1.58 5.84 -8.07
C SER A 94 0.69 6.59 -7.07
N LEU A 95 -0.62 6.32 -7.04
CA LEU A 95 -1.53 6.97 -6.13
C LEU A 95 -1.21 6.64 -4.66
N PRO A 96 -1.25 7.63 -3.76
CA PRO A 96 -1.05 7.40 -2.34
C PRO A 96 -2.15 6.48 -1.79
N GLY A 97 -1.73 5.45 -1.07
CA GLY A 97 -2.64 4.56 -0.35
C GLY A 97 -3.38 5.28 0.78
N ARG A 98 -4.50 4.71 1.22
CA ARG A 98 -5.23 5.18 2.40
C ARG A 98 -4.52 4.69 3.65
N CYS A 99 -3.69 5.53 4.25
CA CYS A 99 -2.90 5.21 5.44
C CYS A 99 -3.25 6.15 6.61
N PRO A 100 -3.20 5.68 7.86
CA PRO A 100 -3.25 6.56 9.03
C PRO A 100 -2.01 7.47 9.08
N VAL A 101 -2.17 8.64 9.67
CA VAL A 101 -1.05 9.58 9.85
C VAL A 101 -0.09 9.03 10.91
N PRO A 102 1.22 8.89 10.62
CA PRO A 102 2.18 8.42 11.62
C PRO A 102 2.37 9.47 12.72
N GLY A 103 2.50 9.00 13.96
CA GLY A 103 2.90 9.86 15.09
C GLY A 103 4.35 10.33 14.97
N ARG A 104 4.69 11.40 15.70
CA ARG A 104 6.06 11.92 15.79
C ARG A 104 6.44 12.13 17.25
N LEU A 105 7.72 11.93 17.57
CA LEU A 105 8.26 12.26 18.88
C LEU A 105 8.41 13.77 19.03
N HIS A 106 8.20 14.28 20.24
CA HIS A 106 8.46 15.68 20.54
C HIS A 106 9.96 16.01 20.31
N PRO A 107 10.33 17.17 19.74
CA PRO A 107 11.73 17.53 19.47
C PRO A 107 12.63 17.42 20.70
N VAL A 108 12.16 17.86 21.87
CA VAL A 108 12.91 17.73 23.14
C VAL A 108 13.21 16.27 23.47
N SER A 109 12.27 15.35 23.24
CA SER A 109 12.50 13.91 23.46
C SER A 109 13.51 13.34 22.48
N GLN A 110 13.56 13.84 21.25
CA GLN A 110 14.53 13.40 20.25
C GLN A 110 15.95 13.83 20.65
N VAL A 111 16.14 15.11 20.98
CA VAL A 111 17.44 15.66 21.41
C VAL A 111 17.90 15.01 22.72
N MET A 112 17.00 14.79 23.67
CA MET A 112 17.32 14.11 24.92
C MET A 112 17.80 12.68 24.69
N ARG A 113 17.12 11.93 23.81
CA ARG A 113 17.54 10.55 23.45
C ARG A 113 18.88 10.53 22.74
N GLU A 114 19.10 11.44 21.80
CA GLU A 114 20.37 11.56 21.08
C GLU A 114 21.52 11.88 22.03
N THR A 115 21.32 12.86 22.91
CA THR A 115 22.31 13.23 23.94
C THR A 115 22.62 12.04 24.85
N CYS A 116 21.60 11.32 25.33
CA CYS A 116 21.81 10.14 26.16
C CYS A 116 22.61 9.06 25.42
N ALA A 117 22.27 8.76 24.17
CA ALA A 117 22.95 7.76 23.36
C ALA A 117 24.44 8.08 23.16
N ILE A 118 24.80 9.36 22.98
CA ILE A 118 26.20 9.80 22.87
C ILE A 118 26.98 9.47 24.15
N PHE A 119 26.43 9.80 25.32
CA PHE A 119 27.10 9.55 26.59
C PHE A 119 27.13 8.07 26.99
N GLU A 120 26.07 7.32 26.67
CA GLU A 120 26.05 5.86 26.83
C GLU A 120 27.16 5.19 26.03
N ALA A 121 27.40 5.63 24.79
CA ALA A 121 28.52 5.16 23.97
C ALA A 121 29.91 5.46 24.58
N LEU A 122 30.02 6.48 25.43
CA LEU A 122 31.23 6.81 26.20
C LEU A 122 31.33 6.06 27.56
N GLY A 123 30.36 5.20 27.86
CA GLY A 123 30.30 4.39 29.08
C GLY A 123 29.69 5.12 30.28
N PHE A 124 28.87 6.15 30.06
CA PHE A 124 28.04 6.75 31.11
C PHE A 124 26.74 5.94 31.27
N SER A 125 26.27 5.78 32.51
CA SER A 125 24.92 5.30 32.77
C SER A 125 23.93 6.46 32.82
N VAL A 126 22.68 6.25 32.42
CA VAL A 126 21.59 7.20 32.61
C VAL A 126 20.93 6.98 33.97
N ALA A 127 20.65 8.06 34.70
CA ALA A 127 19.90 8.02 35.94
C ALA A 127 18.76 9.03 35.93
N GLU A 128 17.62 8.62 36.48
CA GLU A 128 16.44 9.46 36.61
C GLU A 128 16.06 9.63 38.08
N GLY A 129 15.36 10.71 38.38
CA GLY A 129 14.97 11.10 39.73
C GLY A 129 13.60 11.74 39.79
N PRO A 130 13.08 11.94 41.01
CA PRO A 130 11.79 12.58 41.21
C PRO A 130 11.83 14.05 40.77
N ASP A 131 10.68 14.56 40.31
CA ASP A 131 10.50 15.99 39.98
C ASP A 131 10.31 16.85 41.24
N VAL A 132 9.63 16.30 42.26
CA VAL A 132 9.52 16.89 43.60
C VAL A 132 10.72 16.41 44.43
N GLU A 133 11.46 17.35 44.98
CA GLU A 133 12.72 17.09 45.66
C GLU A 133 12.74 17.75 47.05
N LEU A 134 13.63 17.24 47.92
CA LEU A 134 13.90 17.84 49.21
C LEU A 134 14.88 19.02 49.07
N ASP A 135 14.70 20.05 49.90
CA ASP A 135 15.60 21.21 49.98
C ASP A 135 17.08 20.78 50.13
N TYR A 136 17.31 19.77 50.97
CA TYR A 136 18.64 19.18 51.18
C TYR A 136 19.29 18.73 49.87
N TYR A 137 18.62 17.92 49.05
CA TYR A 137 19.22 17.39 47.82
C TYR A 137 19.29 18.42 46.70
N ASN A 138 18.36 19.38 46.65
CA ASN A 138 18.36 20.43 45.63
C ASN A 138 19.37 21.55 45.93
N PHE A 139 19.72 21.78 47.20
CA PHE A 139 20.60 22.88 47.57
C PHE A 139 21.72 22.48 48.54
N GLU A 140 21.41 22.02 49.76
CA GLU A 140 22.43 21.86 50.81
C GLU A 140 23.53 20.87 50.42
N ALA A 141 23.16 19.73 49.84
CA ALA A 141 24.09 18.71 49.35
C ALA A 141 24.98 19.20 48.20
N LEU A 142 24.61 20.31 47.56
CA LEU A 142 25.38 20.99 46.51
C LEU A 142 26.16 22.19 47.06
N ASN A 143 26.33 22.26 48.39
CA ASN A 143 27.02 23.34 49.08
C ASN A 143 26.29 24.70 48.96
N ILE A 144 24.95 24.68 48.91
CA ILE A 144 24.10 25.87 48.85
C ILE A 144 23.30 25.99 50.17
N PRO A 145 23.83 26.67 51.19
CA PRO A 145 23.14 26.83 52.48
C PRO A 145 21.89 27.72 52.37
N PRO A 146 21.00 27.73 53.40
CA PRO A 146 19.74 28.48 53.39
C PRO A 146 19.84 29.98 53.07
N HIS A 147 20.94 30.64 53.44
CA HIS A 147 21.15 32.07 53.20
C HIS A 147 21.94 32.37 51.92
N HIS A 148 22.12 31.38 51.04
CA HIS A 148 22.88 31.56 49.82
C HIS A 148 22.03 32.25 48.72
N PRO A 149 22.52 33.33 48.08
CA PRO A 149 21.76 34.06 47.05
C PRO A 149 21.26 33.20 45.89
N ALA A 150 21.97 32.10 45.58
CA ALA A 150 21.54 31.17 44.54
C ALA A 150 20.18 30.51 44.81
N ARG A 151 19.69 30.48 46.06
CA ARG A 151 18.34 29.98 46.36
C ARG A 151 17.26 30.92 45.83
N ASP A 152 17.50 32.22 45.92
CA ASP A 152 16.63 33.25 45.35
C ASP A 152 16.76 33.31 43.82
N MET A 153 18.00 33.21 43.28
CA MET A 153 18.26 33.26 41.83
C MET A 153 17.66 32.10 41.02
N ASN A 154 17.28 31.00 41.67
CA ASN A 154 16.75 29.83 40.97
C ASN A 154 15.22 29.84 40.82
N ASP A 155 14.53 30.87 41.34
CA ASP A 155 13.07 31.05 41.24
C ASP A 155 12.31 29.76 41.52
N THR A 156 12.46 29.23 42.73
CA THR A 156 12.05 27.85 43.03
C THR A 156 10.58 27.76 43.42
N PHE A 157 9.86 26.75 42.91
CA PHE A 157 8.51 26.44 43.38
C PHE A 157 8.55 25.61 44.66
N TYR A 158 8.19 26.22 45.79
CA TYR A 158 8.11 25.55 47.09
C TYR A 158 6.68 25.07 47.39
N PHE A 159 6.57 23.86 47.94
CA PHE A 159 5.35 23.36 48.57
C PHE A 159 5.32 23.70 50.07
N ASN A 160 6.48 23.61 50.72
CA ASN A 160 6.76 24.02 52.09
C ASN A 160 8.29 24.20 52.26
N ASP A 161 8.75 24.47 53.48
CA ASP A 161 10.16 24.75 53.80
C ASP A 161 11.14 23.62 53.43
N SER A 162 10.65 22.39 53.22
CA SER A 162 11.47 21.20 52.97
C SER A 162 11.26 20.55 51.61
N LEU A 163 10.15 20.87 50.91
CA LEU A 163 9.72 20.23 49.67
C LEU A 163 9.51 21.26 48.57
N LEU A 164 10.09 20.99 47.41
CA LEU A 164 10.09 21.89 46.25
C LEU A 164 10.07 21.12 44.93
N LEU A 165 9.81 21.81 43.81
CA LEU A 165 10.09 21.26 42.47
C LEU A 165 11.56 21.54 42.11
N ARG A 166 12.26 20.51 41.64
CA ARG A 166 13.71 20.61 41.34
C ARG A 166 14.01 21.68 40.29
N THR A 167 15.03 22.49 40.53
CA THR A 167 15.45 23.60 39.64
C THR A 167 16.53 23.20 38.64
N HIS A 168 17.14 22.03 38.85
CA HIS A 168 18.15 21.38 38.03
C HIS A 168 18.18 19.87 38.34
N THR A 169 18.87 19.06 37.53
CA THR A 169 19.00 17.61 37.75
C THR A 169 20.18 17.21 38.64
N SER A 170 20.92 18.18 39.20
CA SER A 170 21.99 17.95 40.18
C SER A 170 21.61 17.17 41.46
N PRO A 171 20.36 17.15 41.97
CA PRO A 171 19.99 16.30 43.11
C PRO A 171 20.33 14.82 42.89
N MET A 172 20.24 14.37 41.64
CA MET A 172 20.60 12.99 41.29
C MET A 172 22.07 12.69 41.49
N GLN A 173 22.96 13.68 41.32
CA GLN A 173 24.39 13.50 41.53
C GLN A 173 24.67 13.16 42.99
N ALA A 174 24.11 13.93 43.93
CA ALA A 174 24.24 13.68 45.37
C ALA A 174 23.68 12.29 45.75
N ARG A 175 22.45 11.96 45.31
CA ARG A 175 21.81 10.66 45.60
C ARG A 175 22.61 9.46 45.09
N ILE A 176 23.21 9.59 43.91
CA ILE A 176 24.05 8.54 43.34
C ILE A 176 25.34 8.41 44.14
N MET A 177 25.99 9.52 44.49
CA MET A 177 27.26 9.53 45.22
C MET A 177 27.11 9.02 46.66
N GLU A 178 25.93 9.18 47.28
CA GLU A 178 25.64 8.58 48.60
C GLU A 178 25.52 7.06 48.56
N THR A 179 25.04 6.51 47.45
CA THR A 179 24.76 5.07 47.31
C THR A 179 25.85 4.30 46.57
N ARG A 180 26.75 4.99 45.87
CA ARG A 180 27.79 4.38 45.04
C ARG A 180 29.14 5.08 45.22
N GLN A 181 30.18 4.29 45.39
CA GLN A 181 31.57 4.77 45.46
C GLN A 181 32.17 4.98 44.06
N PRO A 182 33.17 5.87 43.91
CA PRO A 182 33.93 6.03 42.67
C PRO A 182 34.57 4.72 42.18
N PRO A 183 34.75 4.55 40.86
CA PRO A 183 34.51 5.51 39.78
C PRO A 183 33.04 5.62 39.36
N LEU A 184 32.58 6.85 39.07
CA LEU A 184 31.22 7.16 38.62
C LEU A 184 31.23 7.86 37.26
N ARG A 185 30.35 7.42 36.35
CA ARG A 185 30.06 8.07 35.06
C ARG A 185 28.55 8.04 34.84
N VAL A 186 27.88 9.14 35.16
CA VAL A 186 26.41 9.20 35.12
C VAL A 186 25.95 10.49 34.47
N ILE A 187 24.92 10.40 33.63
CA ILE A 187 24.14 11.54 33.15
C ILE A 187 22.72 11.47 33.70
N ALA A 188 22.13 12.63 34.00
CA ALA A 188 20.80 12.73 34.59
C ALA A 188 19.89 13.65 33.76
N PRO A 189 19.21 13.12 32.72
CA PRO A 189 18.18 13.86 31.99
C PRO A 189 16.93 13.99 32.88
N GLY A 190 16.20 15.11 32.72
CA GLY A 190 14.99 15.32 33.50
C GLY A 190 14.37 16.69 33.27
N LYS A 191 13.11 16.82 33.68
CA LYS A 191 12.40 18.10 33.72
C LYS A 191 12.90 18.92 34.89
N VAL A 192 12.94 20.23 34.71
CA VAL A 192 13.31 21.19 35.76
C VAL A 192 12.30 22.31 35.74
N TYR A 193 12.12 22.95 36.89
CA TYR A 193 11.05 23.91 37.10
C TYR A 193 11.65 25.17 37.70
N ARG A 194 11.35 26.31 37.06
CA ARG A 194 11.72 27.64 37.53
C ARG A 194 10.52 28.55 37.36
N CYS A 195 10.26 29.36 38.37
CA CYS A 195 9.21 30.37 38.41
C CYS A 195 9.71 31.62 37.71
N ASP A 196 10.09 31.46 36.45
CA ASP A 196 10.48 32.57 35.60
C ASP A 196 9.26 33.00 34.80
N SER A 197 8.74 34.19 35.10
CA SER A 197 7.58 34.77 34.43
C SER A 197 8.02 35.87 33.47
N ASP A 198 8.95 35.56 32.58
CA ASP A 198 9.22 36.42 31.45
C ASP A 198 8.08 36.32 30.44
N ILE A 199 7.36 37.44 30.25
CA ILE A 199 6.50 37.62 29.08
C ILE A 199 7.44 37.81 27.88
N THR A 200 7.70 36.74 27.14
CA THR A 200 8.20 36.84 25.75
C THR A 200 7.07 37.19 24.79
#